data_AF-A0A4R4RIS8-F1
#
_entry.id   AF-A0A4R4RIS8-F1
#
_cell.length_a   1.000
_cell.length_b   1.000
_cell.length_c   1.000
_cell.angle_alpha   90.00
_cell.angle_beta   90.00
_cell.angle_gamma   90.00
#
_symmetry.space_group_name_H-M   'P 1'
#
loop_
_entity.id
_entity.type
_entity.pdbx_description
1 polymer ?
#
loop_
_entity_poly.entity_id
_entity_poly.type
_entity_poly.pdbx_seq_one_letter_code
_entity_poly.pdbx_strand_id
1 'polypeptide(L)'
;MNPVKRLLLGSGRISDALRGELAAEGIVFAEEGLTGSVRYRDYRDARQRLHNEIEGTAGAILLTPGRLVVWTSRGPHRGKHIDVPLRDGRPVGIEVRAEPRRIVFGYDPGDFHADRSGRVEVHLKTPSAADLGARLG
;
A
#
# COMPACT_ATOMS: atom_id res chain seq x y z
N MET A 1 -1.37 -19.21 -5.02
CA MET A 1 -2.27 -18.48 -4.09
C MET A 1 -3.50 -19.35 -3.81
N ASN A 2 -3.94 -19.49 -2.55
CA ASN A 2 -5.09 -20.34 -2.17
C ASN A 2 -6.43 -19.64 -2.54
N PRO A 3 -7.34 -20.27 -3.31
CA PRO A 3 -8.59 -19.66 -3.76
C PRO A 3 -9.51 -19.21 -2.60
N VAL A 4 -9.49 -19.90 -1.47
CA VAL A 4 -10.26 -19.54 -0.26
C VAL A 4 -9.77 -18.21 0.33
N LYS A 5 -8.45 -17.99 0.35
CA LYS A 5 -7.88 -16.72 0.82
C LYS A 5 -8.25 -15.54 -0.09
N ARG A 6 -8.39 -15.78 -1.40
CA ARG A 6 -8.82 -14.75 -2.37
C ARG A 6 -10.29 -14.36 -2.18
N LEU A 7 -11.16 -15.32 -1.88
CA LEU A 7 -12.56 -15.06 -1.58
C LEU A 7 -12.72 -14.23 -0.30
N LEU A 8 -11.90 -14.52 0.72
CA LEU A 8 -11.93 -13.78 1.97
C LEU A 8 -11.30 -12.39 1.82
N LEU A 9 -10.07 -12.28 1.32
CA LEU A 9 -9.31 -11.02 1.38
C LEU A 9 -9.49 -10.10 0.16
N GLY A 10 -10.15 -10.58 -0.90
CA GLY A 10 -10.23 -9.89 -2.19
C GLY A 10 -9.12 -10.31 -3.16
N SER A 11 -9.14 -9.75 -4.36
CA SER A 11 -8.24 -10.15 -5.45
C SER A 11 -6.83 -9.58 -5.34
N GLY A 12 -6.63 -8.49 -4.60
CA GLY A 12 -5.37 -7.73 -4.60
C GLY A 12 -5.02 -7.17 -5.97
N ARG A 13 -6.00 -6.98 -6.85
CA ARG A 13 -5.81 -6.40 -8.18
C ARG A 13 -6.40 -5.00 -8.22
N ILE A 14 -5.73 -4.11 -8.96
CA ILE A 14 -6.29 -2.80 -9.29
C ILE A 14 -7.35 -2.94 -10.40
N SER A 15 -8.15 -1.89 -10.59
CA SER A 15 -9.07 -1.84 -11.73
C SER A 15 -8.31 -1.70 -13.05
N ASP A 16 -8.90 -2.19 -14.14
CA ASP A 16 -8.30 -2.07 -15.48
C ASP A 16 -8.14 -0.59 -15.89
N ALA A 17 -9.04 0.28 -15.45
CA ALA A 17 -8.95 1.72 -15.67
C ALA A 17 -7.69 2.31 -15.00
N LEU A 18 -7.45 2.02 -13.71
CA LEU A 18 -6.25 2.49 -13.01
C LEU A 18 -4.98 1.87 -13.58
N ARG A 19 -5.04 0.60 -14.02
CA ARG A 19 -3.94 -0.05 -14.72
C ARG A 19 -3.61 0.67 -16.02
N GLY A 20 -4.63 1.05 -16.80
CA GLY A 20 -4.45 1.80 -18.04
C GLY A 20 -3.83 3.18 -17.83
N GLU A 21 -4.28 3.90 -16.79
CA GLU A 21 -3.70 5.19 -16.38
C GLU A 21 -2.21 5.04 -16.04
N LEU A 22 -1.85 4.09 -15.18
CA LEU A 22 -0.46 3.86 -14.77
C LEU A 22 0.39 3.31 -15.92
N ALA A 23 -0.20 2.52 -16.82
CA ALA A 23 0.49 2.04 -18.02
C ALA A 23 0.88 3.21 -18.94
N ALA A 24 0.03 4.23 -19.09
CA ALA A 24 0.34 5.43 -19.86
C ALA A 24 1.48 6.26 -19.23
N GLU A 25 1.68 6.17 -17.92
CA GLU A 25 2.82 6.77 -17.20
C GLU A 25 4.12 5.97 -17.32
N GLY A 26 4.05 4.72 -17.80
CA GLY A 26 5.17 3.79 -17.87
C GLY A 26 5.39 3.06 -16.54
N ILE A 27 4.75 1.91 -16.38
CA ILE A 27 4.96 1.06 -15.20
C ILE A 27 6.39 0.50 -15.21
N VAL A 28 7.17 0.82 -14.17
CA VAL A 28 8.53 0.29 -13.96
C VAL A 28 8.56 -0.88 -12.97
N PHE A 29 7.51 -1.02 -12.15
CA PHE A 29 7.31 -2.18 -11.30
C PHE A 29 5.81 -2.41 -11.09
N ALA A 30 5.36 -3.66 -11.15
CA ALA A 30 4.00 -4.03 -10.78
C ALA A 30 3.95 -5.44 -10.21
N GLU A 31 3.35 -5.56 -9.03
CA GLU A 31 2.99 -6.84 -8.43
C GLU A 31 1.58 -6.77 -7.86
N GLU A 32 0.76 -7.78 -8.16
CA GLU A 32 -0.63 -7.85 -7.75
C GLU A 32 -0.96 -9.19 -7.10
N GLY A 33 -2.11 -9.24 -6.40
CA GLY A 33 -2.52 -10.43 -5.68
C GLY A 33 -1.62 -10.72 -4.48
N LEU A 34 -0.94 -9.70 -3.96
CA LEU A 34 -0.09 -9.83 -2.79
C LEU A 34 -0.97 -10.03 -1.55
N THR A 35 -0.54 -10.91 -0.65
CA THR A 35 -1.19 -11.06 0.66
C THR A 35 -0.47 -10.23 1.69
N GLY A 36 -1.19 -9.69 2.65
CA GLY A 36 -0.60 -8.79 3.63
C GLY A 36 -1.49 -8.46 4.80
N SER A 37 -1.13 -7.37 5.48
CA SER A 37 -1.93 -6.79 6.55
C SER A 37 -1.78 -5.28 6.57
N VAL A 38 -2.81 -4.57 7.02
CA VAL A 38 -2.71 -3.17 7.44
C VAL A 38 -2.67 -3.13 8.96
N ARG A 39 -1.75 -2.34 9.52
CA ARG A 39 -1.63 -2.13 10.97
C ARG A 39 -1.93 -0.68 11.28
N TYR A 40 -2.79 -0.47 12.27
CA TYR A 40 -3.16 0.85 12.78
C TYR A 40 -2.66 0.99 14.20
N ARG A 41 -1.94 2.08 14.47
CA ARG A 41 -1.50 2.44 15.81
C ARG A 41 -1.98 3.84 16.15
N ASP A 42 -2.79 3.94 17.18
CA ASP A 42 -3.43 5.18 17.65
C ASP A 42 -4.08 5.99 16.51
N TYR A 43 -4.64 5.27 15.54
CA TYR A 43 -5.32 5.84 14.40
C TYR A 43 -6.62 6.52 14.82
N ARG A 44 -6.90 7.67 14.24
CA ARG A 44 -8.15 8.40 14.41
C ARG A 44 -8.57 9.03 13.10
N ASP A 45 -9.87 9.00 12.83
CA ASP A 45 -10.54 9.87 11.86
C ASP A 45 -11.87 10.40 12.46
N ALA A 46 -12.68 11.05 11.63
CA ALA A 46 -13.99 11.57 12.05
C ALA A 46 -15.02 10.49 12.44
N ARG A 47 -14.80 9.23 12.07
CA ARG A 47 -15.77 8.12 12.20
C ARG A 47 -15.36 7.10 13.26
N GLN A 48 -14.07 6.91 13.48
CA GLN A 48 -13.54 5.82 14.28
C GLN A 48 -12.18 6.12 14.91
N ARG A 49 -11.84 5.31 15.90
CA ARG A 49 -10.54 5.30 16.58
C ARG A 49 -10.05 3.86 16.73
N LEU A 50 -8.82 3.60 16.29
CA LEU A 50 -8.20 2.27 16.32
C LEU A 50 -6.85 2.36 17.06
N HIS A 51 -6.69 1.65 18.16
CA HIS A 51 -5.48 1.78 18.98
C HIS A 51 -4.34 0.86 18.54
N ASN A 52 -4.60 -0.43 18.32
CA ASN A 52 -3.61 -1.41 17.90
C ASN A 52 -4.28 -2.49 17.04
N GLU A 53 -4.91 -2.06 15.95
CA GLU A 53 -5.69 -2.94 15.08
C GLU A 53 -4.84 -3.51 13.95
N ILE A 54 -5.05 -4.79 13.62
CA ILE A 54 -4.37 -5.45 12.50
C ILE A 54 -5.40 -6.13 11.62
N GLU A 55 -5.48 -5.70 10.37
CA GLU A 55 -6.43 -6.24 9.40
C GLU A 55 -5.70 -7.01 8.30
N GLY A 56 -6.09 -8.27 8.08
CA GLY A 56 -5.62 -9.04 6.93
C GLY A 56 -6.13 -8.45 5.61
N THR A 57 -5.27 -8.34 4.60
CA THR A 57 -5.62 -7.78 3.30
C THR A 57 -4.97 -8.51 2.13
N ALA A 58 -5.50 -8.25 0.94
CA ALA A 58 -4.83 -8.52 -0.33
C ALA A 58 -4.55 -7.18 -1.02
N GLY A 59 -3.45 -7.05 -1.74
CA GLY A 59 -3.05 -5.78 -2.32
C GLY A 59 -2.21 -5.88 -3.59
N ALA A 60 -1.93 -4.71 -4.14
CA ALA A 60 -1.05 -4.51 -5.28
C ALA A 60 -0.07 -3.38 -4.99
N ILE A 61 1.10 -3.45 -5.60
CA ILE A 61 2.11 -2.40 -5.61
C ILE A 61 2.39 -2.08 -7.06
N LEU A 62 2.30 -0.81 -7.43
CA LEU A 62 2.68 -0.30 -8.73
C LEU A 62 3.59 0.91 -8.57
N LEU A 63 4.62 0.98 -9.40
CA LEU A 63 5.56 2.08 -9.45
C LEU A 63 5.64 2.58 -10.90
N THR A 64 5.52 3.89 -11.06
CA THR A 64 5.83 4.62 -12.29
C THR A 64 7.00 5.55 -12.01
N PRO A 65 7.62 6.18 -13.02
CA PRO A 65 8.62 7.22 -12.80
C PRO A 65 8.09 8.40 -11.96
N GLY A 66 6.77 8.63 -11.96
CA GLY A 66 6.14 9.76 -11.30
C GLY A 66 5.57 9.47 -9.91
N ARG A 67 5.14 8.23 -9.62
CA ARG A 67 4.44 7.92 -8.37
C ARG A 67 4.50 6.46 -7.93
N LEU A 68 4.27 6.27 -6.63
CA LEU A 68 4.01 4.99 -5.99
C LEU A 68 2.51 4.84 -5.74
N VAL A 69 1.95 3.70 -6.14
CA VAL A 69 0.58 3.30 -5.81
C VAL A 69 0.58 1.99 -5.04
N VAL A 70 -0.05 1.99 -3.86
CA VAL A 70 -0.35 0.79 -3.08
C VAL A 70 -1.85 0.66 -2.92
N TRP A 71 -2.38 -0.46 -3.42
CA TRP A 71 -3.79 -0.77 -3.38
C TRP A 71 -4.08 -1.85 -2.34
N THR A 72 -5.15 -1.69 -1.56
CA THR A 72 -5.62 -2.71 -0.62
C THR A 72 -7.08 -3.07 -0.88
N SER A 73 -7.39 -4.36 -0.75
CA SER A 73 -8.70 -4.93 -1.11
C SER A 73 -9.71 -4.88 0.04
N ARG A 74 -9.24 -4.62 1.26
CA ARG A 74 -10.00 -4.68 2.51
C ARG A 74 -9.60 -3.57 3.48
N GLY A 75 -10.48 -3.33 4.43
CA GLY A 75 -10.35 -2.34 5.50
C GLY A 75 -11.21 -1.10 5.27
N PRO A 76 -11.26 -0.18 6.25
CA PRO A 76 -12.00 1.08 6.14
C PRO A 76 -11.54 1.95 4.97
N HIS A 77 -10.33 1.69 4.46
CA HIS A 77 -9.72 2.38 3.32
C HIS A 77 -9.42 1.41 2.17
N ARG A 78 -10.42 0.62 1.76
CA ARG A 78 -10.31 -0.19 0.52
C ARG A 78 -10.02 0.74 -0.66
N GLY A 79 -9.19 0.29 -1.58
CA GLY A 79 -8.83 1.02 -2.78
C GLY A 79 -7.41 1.54 -2.76
N LYS A 80 -7.20 2.75 -3.27
CA LYS A 80 -5.90 3.45 -3.23
C LYS A 80 -5.59 3.78 -1.77
N HIS A 81 -4.77 2.94 -1.15
CA HIS A 81 -4.33 3.15 0.22
C HIS A 81 -3.16 4.12 0.28
N ILE A 82 -2.30 4.07 -0.75
CA ILE A 82 -1.23 5.04 -1.02
C ILE A 82 -1.28 5.36 -2.52
N ASP A 83 -1.26 6.65 -2.86
CA ASP A 83 -1.09 7.18 -4.21
C ASP A 83 -0.37 8.52 -4.06
N VAL A 84 0.96 8.47 -4.12
CA VAL A 84 1.83 9.62 -3.80
C VAL A 84 2.89 9.83 -4.88
N PRO A 85 3.25 11.09 -5.17
CA PRO A 85 4.33 11.36 -6.10
C PRO A 85 5.67 10.84 -5.56
N LEU A 86 6.59 10.55 -6.48
CA LEU A 86 8.00 10.39 -6.16
C LEU A 86 8.69 11.76 -6.20
N ARG A 87 9.55 12.02 -5.23
CA ARG A 87 10.48 13.14 -5.23
C ARG A 87 11.88 12.58 -5.01
N ASP A 88 12.78 12.84 -5.96
CA ASP A 88 14.14 12.30 -5.96
C ASP A 88 14.15 10.76 -5.81
N GLY A 89 13.21 10.09 -6.50
CA GLY A 89 13.03 8.63 -6.46
C GLY A 89 12.29 8.08 -5.24
N ARG A 90 11.93 8.93 -4.27
CA ARG A 90 11.32 8.51 -3.00
C ARG A 90 9.85 8.91 -2.88
N PRO A 91 8.97 8.04 -2.36
CA PRO A 91 7.56 8.38 -2.19
C PRO A 91 7.38 9.43 -1.09
N VAL A 92 6.73 10.55 -1.43
CA VAL A 92 6.54 11.68 -0.51
C VAL A 92 5.67 11.28 0.68
N GLY A 93 6.16 11.50 1.90
CA GLY A 93 5.45 11.25 3.15
C GLY A 93 5.29 9.76 3.49
N ILE A 94 5.96 8.86 2.77
CA ILE A 94 5.89 7.42 3.00
C ILE A 94 7.26 6.89 3.40
N GLU A 95 7.33 6.28 4.57
CA GLU A 95 8.48 5.48 4.98
C GLU A 95 8.40 4.11 4.32
N VAL A 96 9.48 3.72 3.62
CA VAL A 96 9.57 2.42 2.96
C VAL A 96 10.63 1.57 3.67
N ARG A 97 10.25 0.38 4.11
CA ARG A 97 11.16 -0.61 4.70
C ARG A 97 11.05 -1.94 3.97
N ALA A 98 12.17 -2.42 3.45
CA ALA A 98 12.29 -3.77 2.92
C ALA A 98 12.68 -4.73 4.03
N GLU A 99 11.90 -5.81 4.19
CA GLU A 99 12.20 -6.92 5.08
C GLU A 99 12.33 -8.22 4.26
N PRO A 100 12.93 -9.29 4.84
CA PRO A 100 12.93 -10.59 4.19
C PRO A 100 11.51 -11.07 3.88
N ARG A 101 11.15 -11.09 2.57
CA ARG A 101 9.85 -11.53 1.99
C ARG A 101 8.67 -10.57 2.15
N ARG A 102 8.88 -9.32 2.58
CA ARG A 102 7.82 -8.31 2.58
C ARG A 102 8.37 -6.90 2.51
N ILE A 103 7.54 -6.00 2.04
CA ILE A 103 7.79 -4.57 2.12
C ILE A 103 6.74 -3.93 3.04
N VAL A 104 7.18 -2.92 3.78
CA VAL A 104 6.37 -2.16 4.71
C VAL A 104 6.33 -0.70 4.26
N PHE A 105 5.13 -0.18 4.07
CA PHE A 105 4.88 1.23 3.79
C PHE A 105 4.24 1.86 5.02
N GLY A 106 4.94 2.78 5.69
CA GLY A 106 4.48 3.44 6.89
C GLY A 106 4.26 4.94 6.68
N TYR A 107 3.18 5.49 7.23
CA TYR A 107 2.90 6.92 7.13
C TYR A 107 2.00 7.42 8.27
N ASP A 108 2.06 8.73 8.55
CA ASP A 108 1.06 9.40 9.39
C ASP A 108 -0.06 9.92 8.48
N PRO A 109 -1.32 9.47 8.65
CA PRO A 109 -2.42 9.98 7.83
C PRO A 109 -2.67 11.48 8.02
N GLY A 110 -2.21 12.09 9.12
CA GLY A 110 -2.25 13.52 9.37
C GLY A 110 -1.43 14.35 8.39
N ASP A 111 -0.38 13.77 7.79
CA ASP A 111 0.44 14.43 6.77
C ASP A 111 -0.35 14.67 5.45
N PHE A 112 -1.45 13.93 5.25
CA PHE A 112 -2.26 13.98 4.03
C PHE A 112 -3.67 14.50 4.28
N HIS A 113 -4.17 14.37 5.50
CA HIS A 113 -5.53 14.74 5.89
C HIS A 113 -5.56 15.26 7.33
N ALA A 114 -5.85 16.55 7.50
CA ALA A 114 -5.82 17.23 8.81
C ALA A 114 -6.83 16.69 9.83
N ASP A 115 -7.84 15.93 9.40
CA ASP A 115 -8.83 15.28 10.26
C ASP A 115 -8.42 13.88 10.73
N ARG A 116 -7.20 13.44 10.40
CA ARG A 116 -6.65 12.13 10.74
C ARG A 116 -5.36 12.23 11.54
N SER A 117 -5.06 11.19 12.30
CA SER A 117 -3.82 11.09 13.05
C SER A 117 -3.44 9.64 13.32
N GLY A 118 -2.20 9.43 13.79
CA GLY A 118 -1.70 8.14 14.26
C GLY A 118 -0.70 7.56 13.27
N ARG A 119 -0.56 6.24 13.25
CA ARG A 119 0.36 5.55 12.35
C ARG A 119 -0.35 4.44 11.62
N VAL A 120 -0.19 4.41 10.30
CA VAL A 120 -0.64 3.32 9.44
C VAL A 120 0.56 2.65 8.82
N GLU A 121 0.56 1.31 8.82
CA GLU A 121 1.56 0.52 8.10
C GLU A 121 0.89 -0.52 7.20
N VAL A 122 1.24 -0.53 5.91
CA VAL A 122 0.83 -1.56 4.96
C VAL A 122 1.96 -2.56 4.80
N HIS A 123 1.70 -3.81 5.18
CA HIS A 123 2.65 -4.91 5.11
C HIS A 123 2.26 -5.84 3.96
N LEU A 124 2.98 -5.84 2.85
CA LEU A 124 2.70 -6.73 1.71
C LEU A 124 3.81 -7.75 1.52
N LYS A 125 3.44 -9.03 1.45
CA LYS A 125 4.39 -10.11 1.16
C LYS A 125 4.72 -10.10 -0.32
N THR A 126 5.99 -9.89 -0.62
CA THR A 126 6.53 -9.85 -1.99
C THR A 126 7.91 -10.50 -2.00
N PRO A 127 8.24 -11.33 -3.00
CA PRO A 127 9.60 -11.83 -3.19
C PRO A 127 10.57 -10.70 -3.61
N SER A 128 10.06 -9.61 -4.16
CA SER A 128 10.82 -8.48 -4.70
C SER A 128 11.07 -7.38 -3.68
N ALA A 129 10.91 -7.66 -2.37
CA ALA A 129 11.03 -6.66 -1.31
C ALA A 129 12.37 -5.91 -1.35
N ALA A 130 13.49 -6.61 -1.58
CA ALA A 130 14.82 -6.02 -1.62
C ALA A 130 15.01 -5.12 -2.86
N ASP A 131 14.60 -5.59 -4.05
CA ASP A 131 14.65 -4.81 -5.29
C ASP A 131 13.80 -3.54 -5.18
N LEU A 132 12.58 -3.68 -4.67
CA LEU A 132 11.68 -2.55 -4.49
C LEU A 132 12.19 -1.55 -3.45
N GLY A 133 12.78 -2.04 -2.35
CA GLY A 133 13.44 -1.19 -1.35
C GLY A 133 14.60 -0.39 -1.95
N ALA A 134 15.40 -1.00 -2.82
CA ALA A 134 16.50 -0.33 -3.51
C ALA A 134 16.03 0.71 -4.55
N ARG A 135 14.83 0.55 -5.11
CA ARG A 135 14.23 1.52 -6.05
C ARG A 135 13.64 2.75 -5.35
N LEU A 136 13.23 2.60 -4.08
CA LEU A 136 12.48 3.61 -3.32
C LEU A 136 13.29 4.25 -2.17
N GLY A 137 14.53 3.80 -1.95
CA GLY A 137 15.46 4.31 -0.94
C GLY A 137 16.61 5.07 -1.59
#